data_AF-A0A954ULR5-F1
#
_entry.id   AF-A0A954ULR5-F1
#
_cell.length_a   1.000
_cell.length_b   1.000
_cell.length_c   1.000
_cell.angle_alpha   90.00
_cell.angle_beta   90.00
_cell.angle_gamma   90.00
#
_symmetry.space_group_name_H-M   'P 1'
#
loop_
_entity.id
_entity.type
_entity.pdbx_description
1 polymer ?
#
loop_
_entity_poly.entity_id
_entity_poly.type
_entity_poly.pdbx_seq_one_letter_code
_entity_poly.pdbx_strand_id
1 'polypeptide(L)'
;VSFRVNNGVVAHDGLTMQIGEVTVRTRGSVGLDQQIALTAYVPIQDDWVTNQRWLAGLRGQTLEVPIRGTLQRPQLDRRALASLTQQTVRGAAEGLLQDELQRQLNRLIPGRN
;
A
#
# COMPACT_ATOMS: atom_id res chain seq x y z
N VAL A 1 4.49 -19.38 0.76
CA VAL A 1 3.09 -19.05 0.38
C VAL A 1 2.17 -20.16 0.86
N SER A 2 1.03 -19.83 1.48
CA SER A 2 0.02 -20.84 1.85
C SER A 2 -1.12 -20.85 0.84
N PHE A 3 -1.57 -22.04 0.45
CA PHE A 3 -2.73 -22.24 -0.42
C PHE A 3 -3.70 -23.20 0.26
N ARG A 4 -5.00 -22.92 0.18
CA ARG A 4 -6.06 -23.79 0.68
C ARG A 4 -7.19 -23.82 -0.32
N VAL A 5 -7.76 -25.00 -0.53
CA VAL A 5 -8.93 -25.19 -1.38
C VAL A 5 -10.08 -25.65 -0.51
N ASN A 6 -11.20 -24.94 -0.57
CA ASN A 6 -12.43 -25.33 0.11
C ASN A 6 -13.65 -24.87 -0.68
N ASN A 7 -14.66 -25.73 -0.85
CA ASN A 7 -15.92 -25.39 -1.51
C ASN A 7 -15.76 -24.68 -2.86
N GLY A 8 -14.82 -25.13 -3.69
CA GLY A 8 -14.56 -24.52 -5.01
C GLY A 8 -13.92 -23.13 -4.94
N VAL A 9 -13.29 -22.77 -3.82
CA VAL A 9 -12.53 -21.52 -3.65
C VAL A 9 -11.09 -21.85 -3.31
N VAL A 10 -10.16 -21.32 -4.09
CA VAL A 10 -8.73 -21.33 -3.81
C VAL A 10 -8.39 -20.06 -3.06
N ALA A 11 -7.99 -20.17 -1.80
CA ALA A 11 -7.48 -19.05 -1.01
C ALA A 11 -5.96 -19.11 -0.94
N HIS A 12 -5.31 -17.95 -1.04
CA HIS A 12 -3.87 -17.83 -0.91
C HIS A 12 -3.46 -16.69 0.02
N ASP A 13 -2.28 -16.86 0.62
CA ASP A 13 -1.66 -15.84 1.45
C ASP A 13 -0.15 -15.75 1.18
N GLY A 14 0.29 -14.56 0.77
CA GLY A 14 1.68 -14.26 0.50
C GLY A 14 2.17 -14.84 -0.81
N LEU A 15 1.33 -14.85 -1.85
CA LEU A 15 1.75 -15.18 -3.20
C LEU A 15 2.51 -13.98 -3.77
N THR A 16 3.78 -14.18 -4.09
CA THR A 16 4.64 -13.16 -4.67
C THR A 16 4.81 -13.40 -6.16
N MET A 17 4.70 -12.35 -6.96
CA MET A 17 4.84 -12.39 -8.41
C MET A 17 5.71 -11.22 -8.86
N GLN A 18 6.57 -11.46 -9.85
CA GLN A 18 7.33 -10.40 -10.50
C GLN A 18 6.50 -9.83 -11.66
N ILE A 19 6.26 -8.52 -11.66
CA ILE A 19 5.58 -7.80 -12.74
C ILE A 19 6.49 -6.68 -13.21
N GLY A 20 7.15 -6.89 -14.36
CA GLY A 20 8.26 -6.02 -14.79
C GLY A 20 9.36 -6.04 -13.73
N GLU A 21 9.74 -4.86 -13.22
CA GLU A 21 10.74 -4.69 -12.15
C GLU A 21 10.13 -4.72 -10.73
N VAL A 22 8.80 -4.87 -10.59
CA VAL A 22 8.13 -4.79 -9.30
C VAL A 22 7.74 -6.18 -8.77
N THR A 23 8.20 -6.48 -7.55
CA THR A 23 7.77 -7.64 -6.77
C THR A 23 6.42 -7.35 -6.10
N VAL A 24 5.34 -7.89 -6.64
CA VAL A 24 3.98 -7.73 -6.10
C VAL A 24 3.63 -8.92 -5.23
N ARG A 25 3.24 -8.67 -3.98
CA ARG A 25 2.68 -9.70 -3.10
C ARG A 25 1.16 -9.64 -3.15
N THR A 26 0.48 -10.78 -3.04
CA THR A 26 -0.97 -10.83 -3.05
C THR A 26 -1.50 -11.76 -1.96
N ARG A 27 -2.73 -11.48 -1.53
CA ARG A 27 -3.54 -12.34 -0.65
C ARG A 27 -4.98 -12.29 -1.14
N GLY A 28 -5.71 -13.38 -1.02
CA GLY A 28 -7.14 -13.38 -1.30
C GLY A 28 -7.65 -14.73 -1.73
N SER A 29 -8.68 -14.72 -2.56
CA SER A 29 -9.28 -15.92 -3.10
C SER A 29 -9.71 -15.81 -4.55
N VAL A 30 -9.75 -16.98 -5.20
CA VAL A 30 -10.26 -17.20 -6.55
C VAL A 30 -11.25 -18.35 -6.50
N GLY A 31 -12.49 -18.10 -6.91
CA GLY A 31 -13.51 -19.13 -7.08
C GLY A 31 -13.36 -19.86 -8.41
N LEU A 32 -13.79 -21.13 -8.46
CA LEU A 32 -13.89 -21.90 -9.70
C LEU A 32 -14.95 -21.33 -10.65
N ASP A 33 -15.87 -20.52 -10.12
CA ASP A 33 -16.82 -19.68 -10.86
C ASP A 33 -16.18 -18.39 -11.43
N GLN A 34 -14.85 -18.27 -11.30
CA GLN A 34 -14.01 -17.17 -11.77
C GLN A 34 -14.16 -15.86 -11.01
N GLN A 35 -14.92 -15.84 -9.90
CA GLN A 35 -14.97 -14.68 -9.02
C GLN A 35 -13.64 -14.53 -8.28
N ILE A 36 -13.20 -13.29 -8.12
CA ILE A 36 -11.96 -12.96 -7.41
C ILE A 36 -12.20 -11.92 -6.32
N ALA A 37 -11.47 -12.06 -5.23
CA ALA A 37 -11.36 -11.09 -4.17
C ALA A 37 -9.92 -11.09 -3.66
N LEU A 38 -9.10 -10.18 -4.20
CA LEU A 38 -7.66 -10.13 -3.97
C LEU A 38 -7.27 -8.76 -3.41
N THR A 39 -6.21 -8.75 -2.60
CA THR A 39 -5.45 -7.54 -2.28
C THR A 39 -4.04 -7.71 -2.81
N ALA A 40 -3.62 -6.79 -3.67
CA ALA A 40 -2.24 -6.68 -4.13
C ALA A 40 -1.47 -5.66 -3.29
N TYR A 41 -0.27 -6.03 -2.87
CA TYR A 41 0.65 -5.23 -2.09
C TYR A 41 1.79 -4.83 -3.03
N VAL A 42 1.76 -3.59 -3.50
CA VAL A 42 2.67 -3.06 -4.51
C VAL A 42 3.64 -2.09 -3.83
N PRO A 43 4.93 -2.44 -3.70
CA PRO A 43 5.92 -1.52 -3.14
C PRO A 43 6.12 -0.32 -4.08
N ILE A 44 6.02 0.88 -3.54
CA ILE A 44 6.26 2.11 -4.29
C ILE A 44 7.75 2.20 -4.61
N GLN A 45 8.06 2.29 -5.90
CA GLN A 45 9.43 2.42 -6.37
C GLN A 45 9.93 3.87 -6.25
N ASP A 46 11.23 4.03 -6.04
CA ASP A 46 11.84 5.35 -5.83
C ASP A 46 11.68 6.25 -7.05
N ASP A 47 11.84 5.70 -8.24
CA ASP A 47 11.72 6.39 -9.53
C ASP A 47 10.31 6.95 -9.77
N TRP A 48 9.25 6.32 -9.23
CA TRP A 48 7.86 6.79 -9.35
C TRP A 48 7.61 8.10 -8.61
N VAL A 49 8.34 8.33 -7.53
CA VAL A 49 8.12 9.47 -6.61
C VAL A 49 9.24 10.52 -6.67
N THR A 50 10.34 10.23 -7.35
CA THR A 50 11.54 11.10 -7.37
C THR A 50 11.27 12.46 -8.02
N ASN A 51 10.41 12.51 -9.04
CA ASN A 51 10.15 13.75 -9.79
C ASN A 51 9.07 14.64 -9.16
N GLN A 52 8.40 14.19 -8.10
CA GLN A 52 7.24 14.86 -7.52
C GLN A 52 7.45 15.03 -6.02
N ARG A 53 7.87 16.24 -5.59
CA ARG A 53 8.18 16.52 -4.18
C ARG A 53 7.04 16.17 -3.23
N TRP A 54 5.79 16.35 -3.66
CA TRP A 54 4.61 16.01 -2.85
C TRP A 54 4.40 14.50 -2.67
N LEU A 55 5.02 13.67 -3.50
CA LEU A 55 5.03 12.20 -3.38
C LEU A 55 6.23 11.67 -2.58
N ALA A 56 7.18 12.52 -2.16
CA ALA A 56 8.41 12.05 -1.50
C ALA A 56 8.13 11.24 -0.21
N GLY A 57 7.05 11.56 0.50
CA GLY A 57 6.62 10.83 1.70
C GLY A 57 6.10 9.41 1.42
N LEU A 58 5.79 9.07 0.17
CA LEU A 58 5.35 7.73 -0.24
C LEU A 58 6.50 6.75 -0.41
N ARG A 59 7.75 7.23 -0.41
CA ARG A 59 8.93 6.39 -0.61
C ARG A 59 8.99 5.28 0.44
N GLY A 60 9.24 4.04 -0.01
CA GLY A 60 9.31 2.86 0.87
C GLY A 60 7.95 2.38 1.40
N GLN A 61 6.85 3.04 1.06
CA GLN A 61 5.51 2.55 1.41
C GLN A 61 5.04 1.46 0.45
N THR A 62 4.06 0.66 0.91
CA THR A 62 3.40 -0.35 0.10
C THR A 62 1.95 0.06 -0.15
N LEU A 63 1.55 0.11 -1.42
CA LEU A 63 0.16 0.34 -1.81
C LEU A 63 -0.64 -0.95 -1.70
N GLU A 64 -1.78 -0.88 -1.02
CA GLU A 64 -2.72 -2.00 -0.94
C GLU A 64 -3.85 -1.80 -1.95
N VAL A 65 -3.84 -2.57 -3.04
CA VAL A 65 -4.79 -2.43 -4.14
C VAL A 65 -5.82 -3.56 -4.07
N PRO A 66 -7.06 -3.29 -3.65
CA PRO A 66 -8.12 -4.28 -3.66
C PRO A 66 -8.68 -4.48 -5.07
N ILE A 67 -8.80 -5.75 -5.46
CA ILE A 67 -9.24 -6.22 -6.76
C ILE A 67 -10.43 -7.17 -6.53
N ARG A 68 -11.56 -6.88 -7.18
CA ARG A 68 -12.78 -7.70 -7.12
C ARG A 68 -13.30 -8.03 -8.52
N GLY A 69 -14.42 -8.73 -8.62
CA GLY A 69 -15.07 -9.04 -9.89
C GLY A 69 -14.66 -10.42 -10.38
N THR A 70 -14.33 -10.55 -11.67
CA THR A 70 -13.92 -11.83 -12.25
C THR A 70 -12.50 -11.80 -12.80
N LEU A 71 -11.90 -12.97 -13.01
CA LEU A 71 -10.59 -13.11 -13.67
C LEU A 71 -10.54 -12.41 -15.04
N GLN A 72 -11.64 -12.40 -15.77
CA GLN A 72 -11.74 -11.80 -17.11
C GLN A 72 -11.98 -10.28 -17.06
N ARG A 73 -12.62 -9.80 -15.99
CA ARG A 73 -12.99 -8.40 -15.80
C ARG A 73 -12.68 -7.99 -14.36
N PRO A 74 -11.39 -7.90 -13.99
CA PRO A 74 -11.01 -7.42 -12.67
C PRO A 74 -11.45 -5.97 -12.51
N GLN A 75 -12.03 -5.66 -11.36
CA GLN A 75 -12.50 -4.33 -11.00
C GLN A 75 -11.69 -3.80 -9.84
N LEU A 76 -11.16 -2.59 -10.04
CA LEU A 76 -10.48 -1.83 -9.00
C LEU A 76 -11.50 -1.00 -8.22
N ASP A 77 -11.51 -1.14 -6.90
CA ASP A 77 -12.40 -0.35 -6.05
C ASP A 77 -11.83 1.07 -5.90
N ARG A 78 -12.36 2.01 -6.69
CA ARG A 78 -11.96 3.43 -6.66
C ARG A 78 -12.15 4.08 -5.29
N ARG A 79 -13.10 3.60 -4.49
CA ARG A 79 -13.33 4.14 -3.13
C ARG A 79 -12.19 3.74 -2.22
N ALA A 80 -11.76 2.48 -2.32
CA ALA A 80 -10.62 2.00 -1.55
C ALA A 80 -9.33 2.74 -1.93
N LEU A 81 -9.12 3.02 -3.23
CA LEU A 81 -8.00 3.87 -3.67
C LEU A 81 -8.04 5.27 -3.04
N ALA A 82 -9.20 5.91 -3.01
CA ALA A 82 -9.35 7.23 -2.38
C ALA A 82 -9.05 7.18 -0.87
N SER A 83 -9.46 6.11 -0.19
CA SER A 83 -9.16 5.90 1.23
C SER A 83 -7.67 5.72 1.51
N LEU A 84 -6.93 5.03 0.62
CA LEU A 84 -5.47 4.92 0.72
C LEU A 84 -4.81 6.30 0.64
N THR A 85 -5.20 7.12 -0.35
CA THR A 85 -4.65 8.48 -0.50
C THR A 85 -4.86 9.31 0.77
N GLN A 86 -6.04 9.23 1.39
CA GLN A 86 -6.33 9.96 2.63
C GLN A 86 -5.54 9.45 3.84
N GLN A 87 -5.27 8.15 3.92
CA GLN A 87 -4.47 7.57 5.02
C GLN A 87 -3.00 7.94 4.85
N THR A 88 -2.48 7.87 3.63
CA THR A 88 -1.07 8.17 3.39
C THR A 88 -0.75 9.65 3.53
N VAL A 89 -1.63 10.56 3.10
CA VAL A 89 -1.47 12.01 3.33
C VAL A 89 -1.45 12.33 4.82
N ARG A 90 -2.30 11.68 5.63
CA ARG A 90 -2.30 11.86 7.09
C ARG A 90 -0.99 11.40 7.73
N GLY A 91 -0.51 10.20 7.41
CA GLY A 91 0.76 9.69 7.94
C GLY A 91 1.98 10.54 7.56
N ALA A 92 2.01 11.08 6.32
CA ALA A 92 3.08 11.98 5.89
C ALA A 92 3.04 13.34 6.62
N ALA A 93 1.86 13.89 6.86
CA ALA A 93 1.70 15.15 7.60
C ALA A 93 2.11 15.00 9.08
N GLU A 94 1.75 13.89 9.73
CA GLU A 94 2.12 13.61 11.13
C GLU A 94 3.65 13.58 11.32
N GLY A 95 4.39 12.95 10.40
CA GLY A 95 5.85 12.93 10.45
C GLY A 95 6.49 14.32 10.30
N LEU A 96 6.01 15.11 9.34
CA LEU A 96 6.52 16.48 9.12
C LEU A 96 6.23 17.41 10.31
N LEU A 97 5.05 17.26 10.93
CA LEU A 97 4.67 18.06 12.09
C LEU A 97 5.51 17.69 13.32
N GLN A 98 5.81 16.41 13.56
CA GLN A 98 6.72 15.99 14.63
C GLN A 98 8.12 16.57 14.45
N ASP A 99 8.67 16.52 13.24
CA ASP A 99 10.00 17.06 12.94
C ASP A 99 10.10 18.57 13.16
N GLU A 100 9.04 19.32 12.84
CA GLU A 100 9.02 20.76 13.06
C GLU A 100 8.79 21.12 14.54
N LEU A 101 7.88 20.41 15.23
CA LEU A 101 7.65 20.59 16.66
C LEU A 101 8.93 20.29 17.46
N GLN A 102 9.64 19.21 17.15
CA GLN A 102 10.89 18.87 17.83
C GLN A 102 12.00 19.89 17.58
N ARG A 103 12.09 20.45 16.35
CA ARG A 103 13.01 21.54 16.04
C ARG A 103 12.67 22.84 16.75
N GLN A 104 11.39 23.12 17.02
CA GLN A 104 10.95 24.30 17.76
C GLN A 104 11.15 24.11 19.26
N LEU A 105 10.83 22.94 19.82
CA LEU A 105 11.09 22.62 21.23
C LEU A 105 12.58 22.66 21.56
N ASN A 106 13.46 22.13 20.72
CA ASN A 106 14.92 22.22 20.92
C ASN A 106 15.43 23.67 20.84
N ARG A 107 14.78 24.55 20.06
CA ARG A 107 15.10 25.99 20.02
C ARG A 107 14.64 26.73 21.28
N LEU A 108 13.59 26.25 21.94
CA LEU A 108 13.02 26.83 23.17
C LEU A 108 13.63 26.25 24.46
N ILE A 109 14.29 25.09 24.38
CA ILE A 109 15.02 24.46 25.48
C ILE A 109 16.53 24.36 25.15
N PRO A 110 17.26 25.46 24.91
CA PRO A 110 18.71 25.42 24.92
C PRO A 110 19.19 25.43 26.38
N GLY A 111 19.77 24.31 26.81
CA GLY A 111 20.64 24.13 27.97
C GLY A 111 20.46 25.06 29.16
N ARG A 112 19.71 24.61 30.18
CA ARG A 112 20.00 24.97 31.56
C ARG A 112 21.24 24.14 31.98
N ASN A 113 22.43 24.68 31.74
CA ASN A 113 23.63 24.33 32.50
C ASN A 113 23.63 25.15 33.79
#